data_AF-A0A4Q0IIF0-F1
#
_entry.id   AF-A0A4Q0IIF0-F1
#
_cell.length_a   1.000
_cell.length_b   1.000
_cell.length_c   1.000
_cell.angle_alpha   90.00
_cell.angle_beta   90.00
_cell.angle_gamma   90.00
#
_symmetry.space_group_name_H-M   'P 1'
#
loop_
_entity.id
_entity.type
_entity.pdbx_description
1 polymer ?
#
loop_
_entity_poly.entity_id
_entity_poly.type
_entity_poly.pdbx_seq_one_letter_code
_entity_poly.pdbx_strand_id
1 'polypeptide(L)'
;MDFYRINEEYNKFLQRCEKEKRGVTKVPNIRYTDRNKFAFGAVMQVNGMNYYVSVSSFDKKQEANILIRVPGDEKEVKGSLRFNHMVPVPDECIEKLVIKDVEDE
;
A
#
# COMPACT_ATOMS: atom_id res chain seq x y z
N MET A 1 13.32 -2.16 4.67
CA MET A 1 11.90 -2.01 4.29
C MET A 1 11.49 -3.23 3.51
N ASP A 2 10.23 -3.63 3.62
CA ASP A 2 9.73 -4.89 3.05
C ASP A 2 8.30 -4.70 2.50
N PHE A 3 7.75 -5.75 1.92
CA PHE A 3 6.34 -5.78 1.52
C PHE A 3 5.46 -6.39 2.60
N TYR A 4 4.20 -5.95 2.64
CA TYR A 4 3.26 -6.31 3.69
C TYR A 4 1.84 -6.46 3.18
N ARG A 5 1.05 -7.29 3.85
CA ARG A 5 -0.41 -7.34 3.75
C ARG A 5 -1.00 -6.65 4.96
N ILE A 6 -1.88 -5.67 4.72
CA ILE A 6 -2.64 -5.01 5.79
C ILE A 6 -3.91 -5.83 6.03
N ASN A 7 -4.26 -6.03 7.30
CA ASN A 7 -5.50 -6.69 7.67
C ASN A 7 -6.72 -5.99 7.03
N GLU A 8 -7.63 -6.77 6.43
CA GLU A 8 -8.77 -6.23 5.68
C GLU A 8 -9.78 -5.52 6.58
N GLU A 9 -10.04 -6.04 7.77
CA GLU A 9 -10.95 -5.42 8.73
C GLU A 9 -10.40 -4.09 9.21
N TYR A 10 -9.09 -4.01 9.47
CA TYR A 10 -8.42 -2.78 9.82
C TYR A 10 -8.45 -1.75 8.68
N ASN A 11 -8.21 -2.17 7.44
CA ASN A 11 -8.32 -1.26 6.30
C ASN A 11 -9.74 -0.71 6.13
N LYS A 12 -10.76 -1.55 6.29
CA LYS A 12 -12.18 -1.12 6.28
C LYS A 12 -12.49 -0.19 7.44
N PHE A 13 -11.92 -0.43 8.62
CA PHE A 13 -12.03 0.45 9.77
C PHE A 13 -11.47 1.84 9.45
N LEU A 14 -10.26 1.93 8.90
CA LEU A 14 -9.65 3.21 8.48
C LEU A 14 -10.52 3.95 7.46
N GLN A 15 -11.06 3.24 6.46
CA GLN A 15 -11.97 3.81 5.46
C GLN A 15 -13.22 4.41 6.10
N ARG A 16 -13.86 3.70 7.05
CA ARG A 16 -15.03 4.19 7.77
C ARG A 16 -14.68 5.41 8.61
N CYS A 17 -13.62 5.34 9.42
CA CYS A 17 -13.20 6.46 10.27
C CYS A 17 -12.88 7.73 9.48
N GLU A 18 -12.19 7.59 8.33
CA GLU A 18 -11.88 8.73 7.49
C GLU A 18 -13.16 9.30 6.85
N LYS A 19 -14.03 8.44 6.32
CA LYS A 19 -15.30 8.85 5.70
C LYS A 19 -16.23 9.52 6.70
N GLU A 20 -16.33 9.03 7.93
CA GLU A 20 -17.13 9.64 9.00
C GLU A 20 -16.62 11.04 9.36
N LYS A 21 -15.30 11.24 9.39
CA LYS A 21 -14.70 12.55 9.74
C LYS A 21 -14.65 13.55 8.58
N ARG A 22 -14.49 13.08 7.33
CA ARG A 22 -14.20 13.94 6.15
C ARG A 22 -15.27 13.88 5.05
N GLY A 23 -16.25 12.98 5.16
CA GLY A 23 -17.24 12.70 4.12
C GLY A 23 -16.72 11.86 2.94
N VAL A 24 -15.41 11.65 2.84
CA VAL A 24 -14.74 10.89 1.77
C VAL A 24 -13.59 10.07 2.35
N THR A 25 -13.18 9.00 1.65
CA THR A 25 -11.96 8.26 2.00
C THR A 25 -10.95 8.22 0.86
N LYS A 26 -9.68 8.34 1.21
CA LYS A 26 -8.50 8.14 0.37
C LYS A 26 -7.74 6.87 0.74
N VAL A 27 -8.14 6.18 1.81
CA VAL A 27 -7.63 4.85 2.17
C VAL A 27 -7.97 3.87 1.04
N PRO A 28 -6.97 3.25 0.40
CA PRO A 28 -7.20 2.42 -0.77
C PRO A 28 -7.98 1.16 -0.43
N ASN A 29 -8.76 0.66 -1.38
CA ASN A 29 -9.26 -0.72 -1.32
C ASN A 29 -8.07 -1.67 -1.47
N ILE A 30 -8.02 -2.70 -0.62
CA ILE A 30 -6.97 -3.72 -0.65
C ILE A 30 -7.42 -5.04 -1.28
N ARG A 31 -8.72 -5.31 -1.33
CA ARG A 31 -9.28 -6.54 -1.90
C ARG A 31 -9.99 -6.24 -3.22
N TYR A 32 -9.53 -6.87 -4.29
CA TYR A 32 -10.18 -6.90 -5.59
C TYR A 32 -10.53 -8.34 -5.94
N THR A 33 -11.37 -8.54 -6.95
CA THR A 33 -11.90 -9.86 -7.36
C THR A 33 -10.80 -10.88 -7.69
N ASP A 34 -9.68 -10.39 -8.18
CA ASP A 34 -8.56 -11.16 -8.73
C ASP A 34 -7.24 -10.94 -7.96
N ARG A 35 -7.07 -9.79 -7.27
CA ARG A 35 -5.80 -9.44 -6.62
C ARG A 35 -5.93 -8.75 -5.27
N ASN A 36 -5.08 -9.17 -4.32
CA ASN A 36 -4.89 -8.49 -3.05
C ASN A 36 -3.74 -7.49 -3.16
N LYS A 37 -4.01 -6.20 -2.87
CA LYS A 37 -2.95 -5.21 -2.78
C LYS A 37 -2.07 -5.49 -1.58
N PHE A 38 -0.78 -5.25 -1.77
CA PHE A 38 0.22 -5.20 -0.72
C PHE A 38 0.74 -3.77 -0.55
N ALA A 39 1.32 -3.53 0.61
CA ALA A 39 1.93 -2.27 1.00
C ALA A 39 3.45 -2.41 1.09
N PHE A 40 4.15 -1.29 1.12
CA PHE A 40 5.60 -1.21 1.32
C PHE A 40 5.89 -0.33 2.54
N GLY A 41 6.87 -0.73 3.35
CA GLY A 41 7.29 0.10 4.48
C GLY A 41 8.01 -0.64 5.61
N ALA A 42 7.91 -0.15 6.85
CA ALA A 42 7.37 1.16 7.24
C ALA A 42 8.17 2.31 6.58
N VAL A 43 7.49 3.32 6.02
CA VAL A 43 8.13 4.45 5.29
C VAL A 43 8.25 5.73 6.12
N MET A 44 7.48 5.83 7.20
CA MET A 44 7.47 6.97 8.12
C MET A 44 6.96 6.50 9.49
N GLN A 45 7.41 7.12 10.56
CA GLN A 45 6.86 6.91 11.90
C GLN A 45 6.39 8.25 12.48
N VAL A 46 5.17 8.29 13.02
CA VAL A 46 4.60 9.47 13.66
C VAL A 46 3.97 9.05 14.97
N ASN A 47 4.40 9.65 16.09
CA ASN A 47 3.87 9.35 17.43
C ASN A 47 3.89 7.84 17.78
N GLY A 48 4.97 7.14 17.41
CA GLY A 48 5.11 5.70 17.64
C GLY A 48 4.30 4.81 16.69
N MET A 49 3.59 5.39 15.72
CA MET A 49 2.79 4.65 14.75
C MET A 49 3.50 4.59 13.40
N ASN A 50 3.63 3.38 12.85
CA ASN A 50 4.28 3.11 11.57
C ASN A 50 3.32 3.35 10.40
N TYR A 51 3.80 4.03 9.37
CA TYR A 51 3.04 4.31 8.15
C TYR A 51 3.55 3.46 6.99
N TYR A 52 2.60 2.93 6.21
CA TYR A 52 2.84 2.05 5.09
C TYR A 52 2.22 2.63 3.83
N VAL A 53 2.97 2.55 2.72
CA VAL A 53 2.54 3.11 1.44
C VAL A 53 1.94 2.01 0.55
N SER A 54 0.85 2.33 -0.15
CA SER A 54 0.24 1.38 -1.07
C SER A 54 1.04 1.25 -2.38
N VAL A 55 1.18 0.01 -2.86
CA VAL A 55 1.76 -0.31 -4.17
C VAL A 55 0.64 -0.34 -5.22
N SER A 56 0.86 0.29 -6.37
CA SER A 56 -0.12 0.38 -7.45
C SER A 56 0.55 0.17 -8.80
N SER A 57 -0.17 -0.46 -9.75
CA SER A 57 0.24 -0.55 -11.16
C SER A 57 0.24 0.80 -11.90
N PHE A 58 -0.21 1.88 -11.25
CA PHE A 58 -0.20 3.23 -11.81
C PHE A 58 1.22 3.68 -12.13
N ASP A 59 1.51 3.87 -13.40
CA ASP A 59 2.86 4.08 -13.96
C ASP A 59 3.14 5.52 -14.41
N LYS A 60 2.21 6.45 -14.13
CA LYS A 60 2.39 7.88 -14.42
C LYS A 60 3.04 8.60 -13.24
N LYS A 61 4.07 9.40 -13.52
CA LYS A 61 4.72 10.24 -12.51
C LYS A 61 3.75 11.32 -12.03
N GLN A 62 3.60 11.45 -10.72
CA GLN A 62 2.89 12.53 -10.03
C GLN A 62 3.76 13.01 -8.87
N GLU A 63 3.53 14.22 -8.38
CA GLU A 63 4.28 14.78 -7.25
C GLU A 63 4.22 13.88 -6.01
N ALA A 64 3.06 13.27 -5.76
CA ALA A 64 2.81 12.46 -4.57
C ALA A 64 3.03 10.95 -4.75
N ASN A 65 3.75 10.54 -5.81
CA ASN A 65 4.11 9.13 -6.01
C ASN A 65 5.58 8.96 -6.42
N ILE A 66 6.10 7.76 -6.16
CA ILE A 66 7.44 7.35 -6.61
C ILE A 66 7.26 6.18 -7.56
N LEU A 67 7.80 6.28 -8.78
CA LEU A 67 7.75 5.20 -9.76
C LEU A 67 8.70 4.05 -9.37
N ILE A 68 8.23 2.82 -9.50
CA ILE A 68 9.02 1.60 -9.35
C ILE A 68 9.60 1.26 -10.73
N ARG A 69 10.93 1.25 -10.84
CA ARG A 69 11.64 1.02 -12.10
C ARG A 69 12.52 -0.22 -12.03
N VAL A 70 12.50 -1.01 -13.10
CA VAL A 70 13.39 -2.16 -13.31
C VAL A 70 14.14 -1.92 -14.63
N PRO A 71 15.38 -1.39 -14.57
CA PRO A 71 16.16 -1.11 -15.77
C PRO A 71 16.42 -2.38 -16.59
N GLY A 72 16.24 -2.29 -17.91
CA GLY A 72 16.48 -3.41 -18.85
C GLY A 72 15.33 -4.39 -19.00
N ASP A 73 14.21 -4.19 -18.30
CA ASP A 73 12.98 -4.96 -18.46
C ASP A 73 12.12 -4.40 -19.62
N GLU A 74 11.33 -5.24 -20.30
CA GLU A 74 10.45 -4.86 -21.41
C GLU A 74 9.53 -3.70 -21.01
N LYS A 75 8.97 -3.77 -19.79
CA LYS A 75 8.27 -2.65 -19.16
C LYS A 75 9.11 -2.12 -18.02
N GLU A 76 9.90 -1.08 -18.27
CA GLU A 76 10.79 -0.47 -17.27
C GLU A 76 10.03 0.02 -16.03
N VAL A 77 8.86 0.66 -16.21
CA VAL A 77 8.04 1.16 -15.09
C VAL A 77 7.02 0.11 -14.67
N LYS A 78 7.20 -0.48 -13.49
CA LYS A 78 6.32 -1.53 -12.96
C LYS A 78 5.10 -1.00 -12.21
N GLY A 79 5.16 0.26 -11.76
CA GLY A 79 4.08 0.89 -11.03
C GLY A 79 4.57 2.07 -10.19
N SER A 80 3.87 2.36 -9.10
CA SER A 80 4.24 3.42 -8.17
C SER A 80 3.90 3.11 -6.71
N LEU A 81 4.68 3.70 -5.82
CA LEU A 81 4.38 3.88 -4.41
C LEU A 81 3.55 5.16 -4.24
N ARG A 82 2.34 5.05 -3.70
CA ARG A 82 1.36 6.15 -3.59
C ARG A 82 1.37 6.79 -2.20
N PHE A 83 2.30 7.71 -1.93
CA PHE A 83 2.47 8.35 -0.61
C PHE A 83 1.23 9.12 -0.16
N ASN A 84 0.48 9.71 -1.08
CA ASN A 84 -0.80 10.37 -0.77
C ASN A 84 -1.90 9.41 -0.29
N HIS A 85 -1.67 8.10 -0.33
CA HIS A 85 -2.55 7.04 0.15
C HIS A 85 -1.88 6.15 1.20
N MET A 86 -0.81 6.64 1.86
CA MET A 86 -0.20 5.91 2.97
C MET A 86 -1.14 5.88 4.17
N VAL A 87 -1.06 4.80 4.95
CA VAL A 87 -1.90 4.60 6.14
C VAL A 87 -1.06 4.23 7.35
N PRO A 88 -1.44 4.69 8.54
CA PRO A 88 -0.90 4.16 9.77
C PRO A 88 -1.41 2.74 9.99
N VAL A 89 -0.54 1.82 10.46
CA VAL A 89 -0.95 0.43 10.74
C VAL A 89 -0.27 -0.04 12.02
N PRO A 90 -1.04 -0.50 13.04
CA PRO A 90 -0.51 -1.22 14.19
C PRO A 90 0.16 -2.53 13.78
N ASP A 91 1.16 -2.97 14.53
CA ASP A 91 1.94 -4.16 14.20
C ASP A 91 1.07 -5.44 14.20
N GLU A 92 0.01 -5.48 15.01
CA GLU A 92 -0.98 -6.57 15.03
C GLU A 92 -1.90 -6.62 13.80
N CYS A 93 -1.95 -5.55 13.02
CA CYS A 93 -2.82 -5.42 11.84
C CYS A 93 -2.06 -5.55 10.52
N ILE A 94 -0.81 -6.02 10.56
CA ILE A 94 0.04 -6.14 9.38
C ILE A 94 0.85 -7.44 9.38
N GLU A 95 0.95 -8.05 8.22
CA GLU A 95 1.71 -9.28 8.01
C GLU A 95 2.77 -9.03 6.94
N LYS A 96 4.00 -9.48 7.18
CA LYS A 96 5.07 -9.40 6.20
C LYS A 96 4.77 -10.33 5.02
N LEU A 97 4.84 -9.79 3.80
CA LEU A 97 4.72 -10.57 2.56
C LEU A 97 6.09 -11.14 2.19
N VAL A 98 6.23 -12.47 2.26
CA VAL A 98 7.43 -13.17 1.82
C VAL A 98 7.30 -13.47 0.33
N ILE A 99 8.04 -12.74 -0.52
CA ILE A 99 7.94 -12.84 -1.99
C ILE A 99 8.18 -14.28 -2.49
N LYS A 100 9.09 -15.01 -1.84
CA LYS A 100 9.41 -16.41 -2.22
C LYS A 100 8.22 -17.37 -2.09
N ASP A 101 7.24 -17.02 -1.27
CA ASP A 101 6.08 -17.85 -0.98
C ASP A 101 4.85 -17.42 -1.80
N VAL A 102 5.02 -16.43 -2.68
CA VAL A 102 3.98 -16.00 -3.63
C VAL A 102 4.07 -16.90 -4.85
N GLU A 103 3.00 -17.64 -5.13
CA GLU A 103 2.87 -18.41 -6.38
C GLU A 103 2.82 -17.44 -7.57
N ASP A 104 3.51 -17.79 -8.65
CA ASP A 104 3.40 -17.05 -9.92
C ASP A 104 1.96 -17.21 -10.44
N GLU A 105 1.25 -16.08 -10.60
CA GLU A 105 -0.09 -15.99 -11.21
C GLU A 105 -0.06 -16.22 -12.72
#